data_AF-A0A925QSV6-F1
#
_entry.id   AF-A0A925QSV6-F1
#
_cell.length_a   1.000
_cell.length_b   1.000
_cell.length_c   1.000
_cell.angle_alpha   90.00
_cell.angle_beta   90.00
_cell.angle_gamma   90.00
#
_symmetry.space_group_name_H-M   'P 1'
#
loop_
_entity.id
_entity.type
_entity.pdbx_description
1 polymer ?
#
loop_
_entity_poly.entity_id
_entity_poly.type
_entity_poly.pdbx_seq_one_letter_code
_entity_poly.pdbx_strand_id
1 'polypeptide(L)' 'AAAKSDAIVMHPGPMNRGVEIDSSVADGAQSVILPQVTYGIAVRMAVMSILAGN' A
#
# COMPACT_ATOMS: atom_id res chain seq x y z
N ALA A 1 -21.15 -1.76 -10.45
CA ALA A 1 -20.07 -2.73 -10.70
C ALA A 1 -19.31 -2.95 -9.39
N ALA A 2 -18.94 -4.19 -9.06
CA ALA A 2 -18.13 -4.52 -7.89
C ALA A 2 -16.68 -4.81 -8.30
N ALA A 3 -15.75 -4.74 -7.35
CA ALA A 3 -14.36 -5.15 -7.57
C ALA A 3 -14.27 -6.67 -7.86
N LYS A 4 -13.18 -7.10 -8.48
CA LYS A 4 -12.90 -8.53 -8.66
C LYS A 4 -12.73 -9.22 -7.30
N SER A 5 -13.02 -10.52 -7.25
CA SER A 5 -12.92 -11.32 -6.03
C SER A 5 -11.50 -11.38 -5.44
N ASP A 6 -10.48 -11.15 -6.26
CA ASP A 6 -9.06 -11.16 -5.90
C ASP A 6 -8.44 -9.76 -5.83
N ALA A 7 -9.25 -8.70 -5.91
CA ALA A 7 -8.74 -7.34 -5.83
C ALA A 7 -8.10 -7.07 -4.46
N ILE A 8 -6.91 -6.47 -4.46
CA ILE A 8 -6.25 -6.02 -3.23
C ILE A 8 -6.61 -4.56 -2.92
N VAL A 9 -6.54 -4.20 -1.64
CA VAL A 9 -6.74 -2.83 -1.17
C VAL A 9 -5.38 -2.18 -0.94
N MET A 10 -5.13 -1.06 -1.63
CA MET A 10 -3.97 -0.21 -1.48
C MET A 10 -4.41 1.22 -1.14
N HIS A 11 -3.63 1.93 -0.34
CA HIS A 11 -3.83 3.34 -0.05
C HIS A 11 -2.55 3.98 0.51
N PRO A 12 -1.96 5.02 -0.12
CA PRO A 12 -0.82 5.70 0.48
C PRO A 12 -1.25 6.40 1.78
N GLY A 13 -0.49 6.28 2.87
CA GLY A 13 -0.81 6.96 4.12
C GLY A 13 -0.52 8.47 4.08
N PRO A 14 -1.08 9.28 5.01
CA PRO A 14 -2.04 8.91 6.06
C PRO A 14 -3.47 8.68 5.51
N MET A 15 -4.30 7.94 6.27
CA MET A 15 -5.67 7.60 5.87
C MET A 15 -6.75 8.20 6.79
N ASN A 16 -7.83 8.70 6.20
CA ASN A 16 -9.04 9.21 6.87
C ASN A 16 -10.14 8.13 6.97
N ARG A 17 -10.11 7.35 8.05
CA ARG A 17 -11.11 6.30 8.31
C ARG A 17 -12.52 6.87 8.46
N GLY A 18 -13.50 6.18 7.88
CA GLY A 18 -14.91 6.60 7.87
C GLY A 18 -15.23 7.73 6.90
N VAL A 19 -14.23 8.26 6.17
CA VAL A 19 -14.42 9.28 5.13
C VAL A 19 -14.02 8.72 3.77
N GLU A 20 -12.76 8.32 3.61
CA GLU A 20 -12.25 7.79 2.33
C GLU A 20 -12.19 6.26 2.32
N ILE A 21 -12.11 5.63 3.49
CA ILE A 21 -12.05 4.17 3.63
C ILE A 21 -12.73 3.72 4.91
N ASP A 22 -13.54 2.67 4.82
CA ASP A 22 -14.10 2.01 6.00
C ASP A 22 -13.03 1.17 6.72
N SER A 23 -13.07 1.12 8.04
CA SER A 23 -12.09 0.35 8.82
C SER A 23 -12.06 -1.14 8.46
N SER A 24 -13.21 -1.73 8.14
CA SER A 24 -13.28 -3.14 7.73
C SER A 24 -12.59 -3.41 6.38
N VAL A 25 -12.51 -2.41 5.51
CA VAL A 25 -11.80 -2.49 4.22
C VAL A 25 -10.30 -2.25 4.43
N ALA A 26 -9.93 -1.25 5.25
CA ALA A 26 -8.54 -0.91 5.54
C ALA A 26 -7.80 -2.04 6.27
N ASP A 27 -8.49 -2.78 7.13
CA ASP A 27 -7.92 -3.87 7.95
C ASP A 27 -8.36 -5.26 7.48
N GLY A 28 -9.08 -5.34 6.36
CA GLY A 28 -9.63 -6.58 5.82
C GLY A 28 -8.57 -7.51 5.23
N ALA A 29 -8.96 -8.75 4.94
CA ALA A 29 -8.05 -9.79 4.45
C ALA A 29 -7.36 -9.47 3.11
N GLN A 30 -7.96 -8.58 2.30
CA GLN A 30 -7.40 -8.13 1.02
C GLN A 30 -6.53 -6.87 1.16
N SER A 31 -6.38 -6.34 2.37
CA SER A 31 -5.56 -5.16 2.62
C SER A 31 -4.08 -5.47 2.56
N VAL A 32 -3.39 -4.76 1.68
CA VAL A 32 -1.92 -4.77 1.59
C VAL A 32 -1.33 -3.42 1.98
N ILE A 33 -2.10 -2.56 2.64
CA ILE A 33 -1.74 -1.16 2.92
C ILE A 33 -0.45 -1.04 3.73
N LEU A 34 -0.26 -1.86 4.77
CA LEU A 34 0.98 -1.87 5.53
C LEU A 34 2.16 -2.44 4.72
N PRO A 35 2.05 -3.64 4.10
CA PRO A 35 3.09 -4.15 3.20
C PRO A 35 3.57 -3.16 2.14
N GLN A 36 2.67 -2.49 1.40
CA GLN A 36 3.08 -1.55 0.36
C GLN A 36 3.87 -0.35 0.90
N VAL A 37 3.54 0.16 2.10
CA VAL A 37 4.26 1.28 2.74
C VAL A 37 5.65 0.81 3.16
N THR A 38 5.74 -0.38 3.75
CA THR A 38 7.02 -1.02 4.11
C THR A 38 7.92 -1.22 2.89
N TYR A 39 7.37 -1.69 1.77
CA TYR A 39 8.13 -1.91 0.53
C TYR A 39 8.71 -0.62 -0.05
N GLY A 40 8.11 0.54 0.24
CA GLY A 40 8.65 1.84 -0.16
C GLY A 40 10.08 2.10 0.32
N ILE A 41 10.51 1.52 1.45
CA ILE A 41 11.91 1.64 1.92
C ILE A 41 12.84 0.87 0.98
N ALA A 42 12.54 -0.41 0.73
CA ALA A 42 13.34 -1.26 -0.14
C ALA A 42 13.48 -0.69 -1.55
N VAL A 43 12.38 -0.18 -2.12
CA VAL A 43 12.38 0.45 -3.44
C VAL A 43 13.29 1.69 -3.47
N ARG A 44 13.17 2.60 -2.50
CA ARG A 44 14.04 3.80 -2.44
C ARG A 44 15.50 3.44 -2.27
N MET A 45 15.81 2.46 -1.42
CA MET A 45 17.18 1.96 -1.22
C MET A 45 17.76 1.38 -2.52
N ALA A 46 16.98 0.60 -3.26
CA ALA A 46 17.38 0.07 -4.56
C ALA A 46 17.65 1.20 -5.57
N VAL A 47 16.75 2.18 -5.67
CA VAL A 47 16.94 3.35 -6.54
C VAL A 47 18.19 4.14 -6.16
N MET A 48 18.41 4.42 -4.87
CA MET A 48 19.61 5.11 -4.40
C MET A 48 20.89 4.32 -4.70
N SER A 49 20.86 2.99 -4.57
CA SER A 49 22.00 2.13 -4.89
C SER A 49 22.36 2.21 -6.37
N ILE A 50 21.38 2.14 -7.28
CA ILE A 50 21.59 2.28 -8.73
C ILE A 50 22.17 3.66 -9.05
N LEU A 51 21.63 4.72 -8.47
CA LEU A 51 22.11 6.09 -8.70
C LEU A 51 23.52 6.34 -8.14
N ALA A 52 23.91 5.63 -7.08
CA ALA A 52 25.24 5.71 -6.48
C ALA A 52 26.32 4.93 -7.25
N GLY A 53 25.98 4.29 -8.38
CA GLY A 53 26.93 3.62 -9.26
C GLY A 53 27.22 2.16 -8.92
N ASN A 54 26.23 1.46 -8.36
CA ASN A 54 26.24 0.00 -8.24
C ASN A 54 25.93 -0.68 -9.58
#